data_AF-A0A0K0DEJ8-F1
#
_entry.id   AF-A0A0K0DEJ8-F1
#
_cell.length_a   1.000
_cell.length_b   1.000
_cell.length_c   1.000
_cell.angle_alpha   90.00
_cell.angle_beta   90.00
_cell.angle_gamma   90.00
#
_symmetry.space_group_name_H-M   'P 1'
#
loop_
_entity.id
_entity.type
_entity.pdbx_description
1 polymer ?
#
loop_
_entity_poly.entity_id
_entity_poly.type
_entity_poly.pdbx_seq_one_letter_code
_entity_poly.pdbx_strand_id
1 'polypeptide(L)'
;MNGALSPFESGRFIVEHAKHVRINDEAVQKVAGMILDSMRNGSIVDSEFAAQALHPKQKGKSAVDWVFFVDTINFSFWPDEGSKYDVTYNGVRYTGYFAVCAAVNKVLESGLDITSAEWMANAQEEAVDNIFKSDGGKFDSSFCNCVVAANGSAVKLLEIIVENFESFRDFAIFCGQKVSFLKRAQILVADVYGALKDSNPECTFSDIGCLTMFADYRVPQALAFLGVLEYSKELMGMLTHGRHLPSGSPEEVELRGASIWACELQATEGDAVLPVHAMDVDIFAWTYRRKHAAEIERKTGRMFRMFKKFDDKEDITGAIQLKSSVQGNFKLIKCKDHVELVADHNGVVQFFKTRNTEWVPTLRLLHKYPFILPHQQASVDKGAIKFVLNGSSVMCPGLTSPGAKMTAGILPDAIVAIMAEGKQHALAIGQMKMSSEDIQSVNKDVGIENVHFLTDGLWRLTEKSLN
;
A
#
# COMPACT_ATOMS: atom_id res chain seq x y z
N MET A 1 -3.35 27.14 -23.45
CA MET A 1 -4.31 27.50 -22.37
C MET A 1 -5.69 27.68 -22.99
N ASN A 2 -6.43 26.58 -23.14
CA ASN A 2 -7.77 26.56 -23.71
C ASN A 2 -8.79 26.96 -22.64
N GLY A 3 -9.07 28.25 -22.46
CA GLY A 3 -10.19 28.72 -21.61
C GLY A 3 -10.04 28.51 -20.09
N ALA A 4 -8.89 28.06 -19.58
CA ALA A 4 -8.62 27.97 -18.15
C ALA A 4 -8.19 29.33 -17.57
N LEU A 5 -8.69 29.67 -16.38
CA LEU A 5 -8.26 30.85 -15.62
C LEU A 5 -6.78 30.72 -15.23
N SER A 6 -6.05 31.83 -15.18
CA SER A 6 -4.71 31.82 -14.56
C SER A 6 -4.80 31.41 -13.08
N PRO A 7 -3.71 30.96 -12.42
CA PRO A 7 -3.74 30.62 -11.00
C PRO A 7 -4.22 31.77 -10.11
N PHE A 8 -3.84 33.00 -10.46
CA PHE A 8 -4.30 34.21 -9.77
C PHE A 8 -5.81 34.41 -9.92
N GLU A 9 -6.32 34.34 -11.15
CA GLU A 9 -7.76 34.47 -11.44
C GLU A 9 -8.56 33.31 -10.87
N SER A 10 -7.99 32.11 -10.84
CA SER A 10 -8.57 30.91 -10.22
C SER A 10 -8.71 31.09 -8.72
N GLY A 11 -7.65 31.54 -8.03
CA GLY A 11 -7.68 31.80 -6.60
C GLY A 11 -8.73 32.85 -6.24
N ARG A 12 -8.80 33.93 -7.02
CA ARG A 12 -9.82 34.97 -6.86
C ARG A 12 -11.24 34.42 -7.07
N PHE A 13 -11.47 33.71 -8.17
CA PHE A 13 -12.78 33.12 -8.49
C PHE A 13 -13.23 32.14 -7.41
N ILE A 14 -12.33 31.30 -6.88
CA ILE A 14 -12.62 30.34 -5.81
C ILE A 14 -13.05 31.08 -4.54
N VAL A 15 -12.30 32.11 -4.12
CA VAL A 15 -12.61 32.88 -2.91
C VAL A 15 -13.96 33.61 -3.04
N GLU A 16 -14.25 34.18 -4.21
CA GLU A 16 -15.52 34.88 -4.48
C GLU A 16 -16.76 33.95 -4.40
N HIS A 17 -16.57 32.64 -4.56
CA HIS A 17 -17.64 31.63 -4.55
C HIS A 17 -17.54 30.61 -3.40
N ALA A 18 -16.56 30.75 -2.50
CA ALA A 18 -16.31 29.81 -1.42
C ALA A 18 -17.39 29.89 -0.33
N LYS A 19 -18.01 28.75 0.00
CA LYS A 19 -19.01 28.64 1.10
C LYS A 19 -18.41 28.27 2.45
N HIS A 20 -17.22 27.66 2.46
CA HIS A 20 -16.64 27.00 3.63
C HIS A 20 -15.35 27.64 4.15
N VAL A 21 -14.72 28.53 3.37
CA VAL A 21 -13.45 29.19 3.71
C VAL A 21 -13.62 30.69 3.58
N ARG A 22 -13.12 31.44 4.56
CA ARG A 22 -13.16 32.91 4.59
C ARG A 22 -11.78 33.46 4.91
N ILE A 23 -11.42 34.58 4.30
CA ILE A 23 -10.18 35.31 4.57
C ILE A 23 -10.44 36.26 5.75
N ASN A 24 -9.52 36.30 6.72
CA ASN A 24 -9.53 37.29 7.81
C ASN A 24 -8.56 38.43 7.45
N ASP A 25 -9.11 39.57 7.04
CA ASP A 25 -8.34 40.69 6.51
C ASP A 25 -7.43 41.37 7.56
N GLU A 26 -7.79 41.36 8.86
CA GLU A 26 -6.92 41.89 9.93
C GLU A 26 -5.69 41.02 10.16
N ALA A 27 -5.86 39.70 10.15
CA ALA A 27 -4.73 38.76 10.23
C ALA A 27 -3.83 38.88 9.00
N VAL A 28 -4.41 39.06 7.81
CA VAL A 28 -3.68 39.28 6.55
C VAL A 28 -2.73 40.47 6.68
N GLN A 29 -3.20 41.58 7.25
CA GLN A 29 -2.41 42.80 7.49
C GLN A 29 -1.26 42.57 8.50
N LYS A 30 -1.46 41.77 9.56
CA LYS A 30 -0.44 41.52 10.60
C LYS A 30 0.82 40.84 10.05
N VAL A 31 0.69 39.77 9.27
CA VAL A 31 1.87 39.08 8.74
C VAL A 31 2.39 39.73 7.47
N ALA A 32 1.55 40.41 6.68
CA ALA A 32 2.06 41.34 5.66
C ALA A 32 3.05 42.35 6.29
N GLY A 33 2.76 42.83 7.50
CA GLY A 33 3.69 43.61 8.33
C GLY A 33 4.98 42.87 8.70
N MET A 34 4.91 41.62 9.19
CA MET A 34 6.10 40.81 9.53
C MET A 34 7.01 40.53 8.32
N ILE A 35 6.42 40.32 7.15
CA ILE A 35 7.12 40.12 5.87
C ILE A 35 7.79 41.43 5.44
N LEU A 36 7.06 42.56 5.49
CA LEU A 36 7.58 43.89 5.18
C LEU A 36 8.74 44.29 6.10
N ASP A 37 8.67 43.97 7.39
CA ASP A 37 9.75 44.25 8.35
C ASP A 37 10.98 43.39 8.08
N SER A 38 10.79 42.12 7.70
CA SER A 38 11.87 41.20 7.30
C SER A 38 12.53 41.58 5.97
N MET A 39 11.77 42.17 5.05
CA MET A 39 12.30 42.75 3.80
C MET A 39 13.11 44.02 4.05
N ARG A 40 12.64 44.89 4.96
CA ARG A 40 13.30 46.17 5.30
C ARG A 40 14.59 46.01 6.09
N ASN A 41 14.67 44.99 6.94
CA ASN A 41 15.86 44.73 7.76
C ASN A 41 16.93 43.86 7.07
N GLY A 42 16.71 43.47 5.80
CA GLY A 42 17.66 42.69 5.01
C GLY A 42 17.73 41.19 5.33
N SER A 43 16.92 40.69 6.28
CA SER A 43 16.89 39.26 6.63
C SER A 43 16.35 38.35 5.51
N ILE A 44 15.75 38.93 4.46
CA ILE A 44 15.27 38.19 3.30
C ILE A 44 16.38 37.78 2.32
N VAL A 45 17.56 38.42 2.38
CA VAL A 45 18.68 38.17 1.42
C VAL A 45 19.24 36.75 1.55
N ASP A 46 19.28 36.19 2.76
CA ASP A 46 19.66 34.77 3.00
C ASP A 46 18.65 33.76 2.40
N SER A 47 17.48 34.23 1.99
CA SER A 47 16.39 33.43 1.42
C SER A 47 16.31 33.54 -0.10
N GLU A 48 17.20 34.30 -0.75
CA GLU A 48 17.23 34.45 -2.20
C GLU A 48 17.72 33.17 -2.90
N PHE A 49 17.11 32.83 -4.03
CA PHE A 49 17.48 31.66 -4.83
C PHE A 49 18.96 31.67 -5.23
N ALA A 50 19.51 32.84 -5.56
CA ALA A 50 20.91 32.99 -5.96
C ALA A 50 21.89 32.87 -4.78
N ALA A 51 21.43 33.09 -3.54
CA ALA A 51 22.25 32.97 -2.33
C ALA A 51 22.52 31.50 -1.96
N GLN A 52 21.62 30.57 -2.29
CA GLN A 52 21.72 29.16 -1.91
C GLN A 52 22.92 28.44 -2.56
N ALA A 53 23.73 27.74 -1.75
CA ALA A 53 24.99 27.14 -2.17
C ALA A 53 24.84 26.08 -3.28
N LEU A 54 23.73 25.33 -3.25
CA LEU A 54 23.46 24.23 -4.18
C LEU A 54 22.83 24.65 -5.51
N HIS A 55 22.37 25.90 -5.62
CA HIS A 55 21.74 26.39 -6.84
C HIS A 55 22.81 26.80 -7.87
N PRO A 56 22.46 26.76 -9.18
CA PRO A 56 23.39 27.16 -10.24
C PRO A 56 23.95 28.56 -10.02
N LYS A 57 25.28 28.67 -9.91
CA LYS A 57 25.99 29.96 -9.81
C LYS A 57 26.30 30.58 -11.17
N GLN A 58 26.36 29.75 -12.21
CA GLN A 58 26.62 30.19 -13.57
C GLN A 58 25.33 30.73 -14.19
N LYS A 59 25.46 31.74 -15.05
CA LYS A 59 24.34 32.32 -15.80
C LYS A 59 24.46 31.86 -17.25
N GLY A 60 23.72 30.81 -17.62
CA GLY A 60 23.81 30.20 -18.94
C GLY A 60 22.82 29.06 -19.14
N LYS A 61 22.88 28.40 -20.30
CA LYS A 61 21.97 27.31 -20.70
C LYS A 61 21.92 26.19 -19.66
N SER A 62 23.07 25.79 -19.13
CA SER A 62 23.18 24.76 -18.09
C SER A 62 22.41 25.08 -16.80
N ALA A 63 22.27 26.36 -16.44
CA ALA A 63 21.47 26.76 -15.29
C ALA A 63 19.97 26.62 -15.56
N VAL A 64 19.53 26.89 -16.79
CA VAL A 64 18.13 26.70 -17.21
C VAL A 64 17.80 25.22 -17.26
N ASP A 65 18.67 24.41 -17.85
CA ASP A 65 18.50 22.95 -17.93
C ASP A 65 18.46 22.31 -16.53
N TRP A 66 19.32 22.77 -15.61
CA TRP A 66 19.29 22.35 -14.20
C TRP A 66 17.98 22.75 -13.50
N VAL A 67 17.54 24.01 -13.64
CA VAL A 67 16.30 24.49 -13.00
C VAL A 67 15.09 23.71 -13.52
N PHE A 68 15.01 23.54 -14.84
CA PHE A 68 13.95 22.75 -15.46
C PHE A 68 13.94 21.30 -14.94
N PHE A 69 15.11 20.66 -14.88
CA PHE A 69 15.24 19.29 -14.39
C PHE A 69 14.82 19.19 -12.92
N VAL A 70 15.35 20.05 -12.06
CA VAL A 70 15.05 20.05 -10.62
C VAL A 70 13.58 20.32 -10.37
N ASP A 71 12.95 21.27 -11.06
CA ASP A 71 11.51 21.54 -10.93
C ASP A 71 10.65 20.39 -11.46
N THR A 72 11.12 19.66 -12.48
CA THR A 72 10.44 18.47 -13.00
C THR A 72 10.38 17.35 -11.95
N ILE A 73 11.45 17.18 -11.18
CA ILE A 73 11.52 16.15 -10.12
C ILE A 73 11.11 16.69 -8.75
N ASN A 74 10.76 17.98 -8.63
CA ASN A 74 10.37 18.65 -7.38
C ASN A 74 8.94 18.29 -6.97
N PHE A 75 8.69 16.99 -6.75
CA PHE A 75 7.39 16.50 -6.32
C PHE A 75 7.38 16.33 -4.80
N SER A 76 6.61 17.19 -4.12
CA SER A 76 6.26 17.19 -2.69
C SER A 76 6.97 16.13 -1.81
N PHE A 77 8.12 16.50 -1.24
CA PHE A 77 8.95 15.61 -0.41
C PHE A 77 8.51 15.59 1.04
N TRP A 78 7.30 15.10 1.32
CA TRP A 78 6.86 14.84 2.68
C TRP A 78 7.39 13.48 3.13
N PRO A 79 8.44 13.42 3.97
CA PRO A 79 8.80 12.14 4.54
C PRO A 79 7.76 11.71 5.58
N ASP A 80 7.58 10.40 5.72
CA ASP A 80 6.89 9.86 6.88
C ASP A 80 7.65 10.25 8.17
N GLU A 81 6.91 10.42 9.26
CA GLU A 81 7.45 10.86 10.54
C GLU A 81 8.63 9.98 10.97
N GLY A 82 9.84 10.55 11.07
CA GLY A 82 11.08 9.81 11.36
C GLY A 82 11.97 9.58 10.14
N SER A 83 11.42 9.44 8.94
CA SER A 83 12.20 9.33 7.71
C SER A 83 12.77 10.70 7.31
N LYS A 84 14.04 10.75 6.88
CA LYS A 84 14.63 11.96 6.30
C LYS A 84 15.34 11.54 5.04
N TYR A 85 14.92 12.10 3.91
CA TYR A 85 15.74 12.07 2.72
C TYR A 85 16.87 13.08 2.88
N ASP A 86 18.11 12.61 2.85
CA ASP A 86 19.28 13.45 3.01
C ASP A 86 20.44 13.00 2.13
N VAL A 87 21.27 13.97 1.72
CA VAL A 87 22.41 13.75 0.85
C VAL A 87 23.54 14.69 1.31
N THR A 88 24.73 14.13 1.46
CA THR A 88 25.97 14.83 1.82
C THR A 88 26.68 15.25 0.55
N TYR A 89 26.98 16.53 0.46
CA TYR A 89 27.68 17.14 -0.65
C TYR A 89 28.67 18.17 -0.11
N ASN A 90 29.95 18.06 -0.53
CA ASN A 90 31.06 18.87 -0.04
C ASN A 90 31.17 18.93 1.51
N GLY A 91 30.95 17.78 2.16
CA GLY A 91 31.05 17.65 3.63
C GLY A 91 29.86 18.24 4.40
N VAL A 92 28.84 18.76 3.71
CA VAL A 92 27.62 19.30 4.30
C VAL A 92 26.44 18.39 3.99
N ARG A 93 25.68 18.02 5.02
CA ARG A 93 24.49 17.17 4.91
C ARG A 93 23.25 18.01 4.64
N TYR A 94 22.55 17.75 3.54
CA TYR A 94 21.34 18.44 3.11
C TYR A 94 20.12 17.52 3.23
N THR A 95 18.92 18.09 3.42
CA THR A 95 17.67 17.32 3.59
C THR A 95 16.55 17.87 2.71
N GLY A 96 15.59 17.04 2.32
CA GLY A 96 14.40 17.47 1.56
C GLY A 96 14.78 18.00 0.17
N TYR A 97 14.20 19.12 -0.25
CA TYR A 97 14.53 19.77 -1.54
C TYR A 97 16.04 19.92 -1.76
N PHE A 98 16.78 20.39 -0.75
CA PHE A 98 18.23 20.57 -0.88
C PHE A 98 19.00 19.25 -0.98
N ALA A 99 18.47 18.13 -0.49
CA ALA A 99 19.09 16.82 -0.71
C ALA A 99 18.99 16.40 -2.18
N VAL A 100 17.88 16.73 -2.84
CA VAL A 100 17.70 16.51 -4.28
C VAL A 100 18.70 17.38 -5.06
N CYS A 101 18.81 18.67 -4.74
CA CYS A 101 19.81 19.54 -5.37
C CYS A 101 21.24 19.00 -5.16
N ALA A 102 21.55 18.47 -3.98
CA ALA A 102 22.84 17.86 -3.67
C ALA A 102 23.09 16.58 -4.49
N ALA A 103 22.10 15.69 -4.64
CA ALA A 103 22.19 14.50 -5.47
C ALA A 103 22.42 14.86 -6.95
N VAL A 104 21.67 15.83 -7.47
CA VAL A 104 21.81 16.33 -8.84
C VAL A 104 23.23 16.86 -9.06
N ASN A 105 23.73 17.72 -8.17
CA ASN A 105 25.06 18.29 -8.30
C ASN A 105 26.16 17.22 -8.22
N LYS A 106 26.03 16.25 -7.31
CA LYS A 106 26.98 15.13 -7.14
C LYS A 106 27.11 14.29 -8.41
N VAL A 107 26.00 14.04 -9.10
CA VAL A 107 25.99 13.22 -10.32
C VAL A 107 26.47 14.01 -11.52
N LEU A 108 26.11 15.29 -11.64
CA LEU A 108 26.67 16.17 -12.66
C LEU A 108 28.19 16.31 -12.55
N GLU A 109 28.73 16.39 -11.32
CA GLU A 109 30.18 16.41 -11.08
C GLU A 109 30.88 15.08 -11.42
N SER A 110 30.17 13.95 -11.34
CA SER A 110 30.69 12.65 -11.78
C SER A 110 30.80 12.52 -13.30
N GLY A 111 30.29 13.50 -14.05
CA GLY A 111 30.32 13.56 -15.52
C GLY A 111 29.08 12.99 -16.20
N LEU A 112 28.04 12.58 -15.45
CA LEU A 112 26.78 12.10 -16.00
C LEU A 112 25.77 13.25 -16.14
N ASP A 113 25.45 13.64 -17.37
CA ASP A 113 24.49 14.72 -17.65
C ASP A 113 23.04 14.24 -17.59
N ILE A 114 22.51 14.20 -16.37
CA ILE A 114 21.11 13.85 -16.09
C ILE A 114 20.12 14.94 -16.51
N THR A 115 20.59 16.16 -16.80
CA THR A 115 19.74 17.28 -17.25
C THR A 115 19.45 17.23 -18.75
N SER A 116 20.10 16.32 -19.48
CA SER A 116 19.85 16.11 -20.90
C SER A 116 18.51 15.39 -21.17
N ALA A 117 17.83 15.80 -22.24
CA ALA A 117 16.61 15.14 -22.68
C ALA A 117 16.83 13.66 -23.07
N GLU A 118 18.01 13.34 -23.61
CA GLU A 118 18.38 11.97 -23.96
C GLU A 118 18.46 11.08 -22.72
N TRP A 119 19.07 11.55 -21.64
CA TRP A 119 19.11 10.80 -20.40
C TRP A 119 17.71 10.66 -19.79
N MET A 120 16.95 11.75 -19.68
CA MET A 120 15.59 11.72 -19.13
C MET A 120 14.66 10.76 -19.88
N ALA A 121 14.79 10.63 -21.20
CA ALA A 121 13.97 9.74 -22.00
C ALA A 121 14.32 8.25 -21.83
N ASN A 122 15.56 7.94 -21.42
CA ASN A 122 16.08 6.57 -21.35
C ASN A 122 16.38 6.10 -19.92
N ALA A 123 16.21 6.96 -18.92
CA ALA A 123 16.50 6.67 -17.52
C ALA A 123 15.76 5.41 -17.04
N GLN A 124 16.49 4.50 -16.39
CA GLN A 124 15.95 3.27 -15.80
C GLN A 124 15.76 3.46 -14.29
N GLU A 125 14.81 2.73 -13.69
CA GLU A 125 14.48 2.81 -12.26
C GLU A 125 15.72 2.63 -11.37
N GLU A 126 16.55 1.61 -11.64
CA GLU A 126 17.79 1.36 -10.90
C GLU A 126 18.79 2.53 -10.97
N ALA A 127 18.86 3.23 -12.10
CA ALA A 127 19.75 4.39 -12.24
C ALA A 127 19.22 5.57 -11.41
N VAL A 128 17.90 5.78 -11.44
CA VAL A 128 17.23 6.82 -10.64
C VAL A 128 17.40 6.53 -9.14
N ASP A 129 17.20 5.27 -8.71
CA ASP A 129 17.38 4.84 -7.33
C ASP A 129 18.80 5.08 -6.82
N ASN A 130 19.81 4.79 -7.64
CA ASN A 130 21.21 5.01 -7.28
C ASN A 130 21.58 6.49 -7.21
N ILE A 131 21.06 7.32 -8.12
CA ILE A 131 21.30 8.77 -8.17
C ILE A 131 20.67 9.47 -6.96
N PHE A 132 19.41 9.16 -6.68
CA PHE A 132 18.63 9.79 -5.62
C PHE A 132 18.63 8.98 -4.33
N LYS A 133 19.60 8.07 -4.14
CA LYS A 133 19.77 7.33 -2.91
C LYS A 133 20.07 8.31 -1.75
N SER A 134 19.35 8.15 -0.64
CA SER A 134 19.63 8.89 0.60
C SER A 134 20.97 8.45 1.19
N ASP A 135 21.80 9.40 1.59
CA ASP A 135 22.97 9.13 2.44
C ASP A 135 22.52 8.69 3.83
N GLY A 136 21.37 9.19 4.29
CA GLY A 136 20.73 8.78 5.53
C GLY A 136 19.52 7.91 5.32
N GLY A 137 19.63 6.90 4.44
CA GLY A 137 18.90 5.67 4.73
C GLY A 137 19.26 5.31 6.17
N LYS A 138 18.30 5.39 7.09
CA LYS A 138 18.62 5.12 8.48
C LYS A 138 19.28 3.75 8.54
N PHE A 139 20.30 3.64 9.37
CA PHE A 139 20.97 2.36 9.63
C PHE A 139 21.82 1.87 8.43
N ASP A 140 22.35 2.75 7.59
CA ASP A 140 23.25 2.42 6.45
C ASP A 140 22.75 1.25 5.58
N SER A 141 21.43 1.20 5.32
CA SER A 141 20.76 0.12 4.56
C SER A 141 20.82 -1.27 5.21
N SER A 142 21.12 -1.37 6.51
CA SER A 142 21.16 -2.63 7.27
C SER A 142 20.30 -2.54 8.52
N PHE A 143 19.40 -3.50 8.71
CA PHE A 143 18.62 -3.58 9.94
C PHE A 143 19.51 -3.82 11.18
N CYS A 144 20.71 -4.39 11.01
CA CYS A 144 21.67 -4.55 12.10
C CYS A 144 22.03 -3.19 12.73
N ASN A 145 22.16 -2.14 11.91
CA ASN A 145 22.45 -0.82 12.43
C ASN A 145 21.27 -0.22 13.18
N CYS A 146 20.02 -0.70 12.99
CA CYS A 146 18.89 -0.40 13.89
C CYS A 146 19.17 -0.94 15.30
N VAL A 147 19.66 -2.18 15.37
CA VAL A 147 19.98 -2.88 16.62
C VAL A 147 21.15 -2.19 17.34
N VAL A 148 22.21 -1.85 16.61
CA VAL A 148 23.33 -1.05 17.14
C VAL A 148 22.86 0.33 17.60
N ALA A 149 22.03 1.01 16.82
CA ALA A 149 21.48 2.31 17.21
C ALA A 149 20.55 2.22 18.43
N ALA A 150 19.92 1.08 18.65
CA ALA A 150 19.14 0.78 19.85
C ALA A 150 20.01 0.59 21.10
N ASN A 151 21.32 0.34 20.94
CA ASN A 151 22.33 0.37 21.99
C ASN A 151 21.92 -0.46 23.22
N GLY A 152 21.51 -1.71 22.98
CA GLY A 152 21.08 -2.62 24.05
C GLY A 152 19.70 -2.31 24.66
N SER A 153 18.81 -1.56 23.98
CA SER A 153 17.43 -1.32 24.41
C SER A 153 16.39 -1.85 23.41
N ALA A 154 15.49 -2.70 23.89
CA ALA A 154 14.33 -3.22 23.18
C ALA A 154 13.30 -2.13 22.89
N VAL A 155 13.04 -1.20 23.83
CA VAL A 155 12.08 -0.10 23.64
C VAL A 155 12.58 0.85 22.56
N LYS A 156 13.87 1.22 22.59
CA LYS A 156 14.47 2.09 21.56
C LYS A 156 14.47 1.43 20.19
N LEU A 157 14.69 0.11 20.12
CA LEU A 157 14.58 -0.62 18.86
C LEU A 157 13.12 -0.60 18.35
N LEU A 158 12.14 -0.76 19.24
CA LEU A 158 10.72 -0.69 18.89
C LEU A 158 10.33 0.70 18.35
N GLU A 159 10.76 1.79 19.01
CA GLU A 159 10.57 3.18 18.54
C GLU A 159 11.18 3.39 17.15
N ILE A 160 12.44 2.98 16.98
CA ILE A 160 13.15 2.98 15.70
C ILE A 160 12.33 2.24 14.63
N ILE A 161 11.73 1.10 14.95
CA ILE A 161 10.93 0.34 14.00
C ILE A 161 9.64 1.12 13.63
N VAL A 162 8.92 1.64 14.61
CA VAL A 162 7.60 2.30 14.40
C VAL A 162 7.71 3.62 13.64
N GLU A 163 8.76 4.40 13.93
CA GLU A 163 9.06 5.63 13.20
C GLU A 163 9.36 5.34 11.72
N ASN A 164 10.21 4.34 11.46
CA ASN A 164 10.86 4.22 10.16
C ASN A 164 10.22 3.21 9.22
N PHE A 165 9.33 2.34 9.72
CA PHE A 165 8.72 1.29 8.91
C PHE A 165 7.19 1.29 9.08
N GLU A 166 6.49 1.90 8.11
CA GLU A 166 5.02 2.05 8.16
C GLU A 166 4.28 0.71 8.29
N SER A 167 4.82 -0.36 7.72
CA SER A 167 4.22 -1.70 7.73
C SER A 167 4.17 -2.38 9.11
N PHE A 168 4.91 -1.83 10.08
CA PHE A 168 4.92 -2.29 11.48
C PHE A 168 3.97 -1.48 12.37
N ARG A 169 3.35 -0.42 11.84
CA ARG A 169 2.38 0.41 12.55
C ARG A 169 1.06 -0.35 12.70
N ASP A 170 0.63 -0.53 13.94
CA ASP A 170 -0.57 -1.26 14.33
C ASP A 170 -1.33 -0.40 15.34
N PHE A 171 -2.23 0.43 14.82
CA PHE A 171 -2.99 1.47 15.53
C PHE A 171 -4.49 1.32 15.29
N ALA A 172 -5.31 1.71 16.27
CA ALA A 172 -6.77 1.77 16.15
C ALA A 172 -7.35 3.01 16.86
N ILE A 173 -8.63 3.32 16.61
CA ILE A 173 -9.39 4.35 17.34
C ILE A 173 -10.41 3.65 18.24
N PHE A 174 -10.36 3.90 19.55
CA PHE A 174 -11.28 3.36 20.54
C PHE A 174 -11.79 4.47 21.45
N CYS A 175 -13.11 4.61 21.58
CA CYS A 175 -13.76 5.72 22.32
C CYS A 175 -13.23 7.13 21.97
N GLY A 176 -12.80 7.35 20.71
CA GLY A 176 -12.25 8.62 20.23
C GLY A 176 -10.74 8.82 20.51
N GLN A 177 -10.08 7.87 21.17
CA GLN A 177 -8.63 7.88 21.46
C GLN A 177 -7.87 6.97 20.48
N LYS A 178 -6.65 7.35 20.09
CA LYS A 178 -5.76 6.49 19.29
C LYS A 178 -5.00 5.53 20.21
N VAL A 179 -5.10 4.23 19.94
CA VAL A 179 -4.42 3.15 20.68
C VAL A 179 -3.46 2.38 19.76
N SER A 180 -2.47 1.69 20.32
CA SER A 180 -1.48 0.92 19.58
C SER A 180 -1.23 -0.46 20.18
N PHE A 181 -1.05 -1.46 19.33
CA PHE A 181 -0.70 -2.82 19.75
C PHE A 181 0.71 -3.23 19.28
N LEU A 182 1.18 -2.64 18.16
CA LEU A 182 2.53 -2.79 17.60
C LEU A 182 3.03 -4.24 17.50
N LYS A 183 2.10 -5.20 17.35
CA LYS A 183 2.38 -6.63 17.56
C LYS A 183 3.61 -7.12 16.78
N ARG A 184 3.66 -6.80 15.49
CA ARG A 184 4.74 -7.24 14.59
C ARG A 184 6.09 -6.60 14.93
N ALA A 185 6.08 -5.36 15.42
CA ALA A 185 7.30 -4.66 15.80
C ALA A 185 7.87 -5.29 17.07
N GLN A 186 7.01 -5.57 18.05
CA GLN A 186 7.41 -6.20 19.31
C GLN A 186 7.95 -7.62 19.09
N ILE A 187 7.32 -8.41 18.21
CA ILE A 187 7.83 -9.74 17.81
C ILE A 187 9.21 -9.64 17.18
N LEU A 188 9.43 -8.69 16.26
CA LEU A 188 10.75 -8.53 15.61
C LEU A 188 11.86 -8.25 16.64
N VAL A 189 11.59 -7.40 17.64
CA VAL A 189 12.55 -7.12 18.73
C VAL A 189 12.81 -8.37 19.57
N ALA A 190 11.74 -9.09 19.95
CA ALA A 190 11.86 -10.32 20.74
C ALA A 190 12.59 -11.44 20.00
N ASP A 191 12.38 -11.56 18.70
CA ASP A 191 13.03 -12.56 17.84
C ASP A 191 14.52 -12.25 17.67
N VAL A 192 14.90 -10.98 17.47
CA VAL A 192 16.31 -10.56 17.42
C VAL A 192 17.00 -10.85 18.74
N TYR A 193 16.37 -10.52 19.87
CA TYR A 193 16.87 -10.85 21.21
C TYR A 193 17.02 -12.36 21.41
N GLY A 194 15.98 -13.13 21.11
CA GLY A 194 15.96 -14.59 21.29
C GLY A 194 17.00 -15.31 20.43
N ALA A 195 17.26 -14.82 19.22
CA ALA A 195 18.22 -15.42 18.30
C ALA A 195 19.68 -15.07 18.61
N LEU A 196 19.96 -13.87 19.15
CA LEU A 196 21.32 -13.30 19.14
C LEU A 196 21.86 -12.84 20.50
N LYS A 197 21.06 -12.82 21.58
CA LYS A 197 21.50 -12.29 22.89
C LYS A 197 22.76 -12.93 23.49
N ASP A 198 23.04 -14.20 23.17
CA ASP A 198 24.18 -14.96 23.73
C ASP A 198 25.42 -14.92 22.83
N SER A 199 25.28 -14.41 21.60
CA SER A 199 26.34 -14.41 20.57
C SER A 199 26.70 -13.01 20.07
N ASN A 200 25.85 -12.01 20.29
CA ASN A 200 26.08 -10.63 19.92
C ASN A 200 25.72 -9.68 21.09
N PRO A 201 26.71 -8.99 21.69
CA PRO A 201 26.48 -8.05 22.79
C PRO A 201 25.48 -6.93 22.46
N GLU A 202 25.40 -6.50 21.20
CA GLU A 202 24.47 -5.47 20.74
C GLU A 202 23.00 -5.92 20.80
N CYS A 203 22.76 -7.23 20.91
CA CYS A 203 21.43 -7.84 20.98
C CYS A 203 21.01 -8.21 22.41
N THR A 204 21.83 -7.90 23.42
CA THR A 204 21.50 -8.12 24.84
C THR A 204 20.67 -6.93 25.35
N PHE A 205 19.37 -6.95 25.07
CA PHE A 205 18.47 -5.86 25.46
C PHE A 205 18.20 -5.86 26.97
N SER A 206 18.59 -4.77 27.64
CA SER A 206 18.49 -4.60 29.10
C SER A 206 17.08 -4.40 29.64
N ASP A 207 16.18 -3.92 28.78
CA ASP A 207 14.78 -3.56 29.03
C ASP A 207 13.81 -4.43 28.21
N ILE A 208 14.23 -5.64 27.83
CA ILE A 208 13.37 -6.57 27.06
C ILE A 208 12.03 -6.86 27.75
N GLY A 209 11.98 -6.72 29.09
CA GLY A 209 10.76 -6.85 29.88
C GLY A 209 9.74 -5.71 29.70
N CYS A 210 10.07 -4.63 28.98
CA CYS A 210 9.15 -3.56 28.58
C CYS A 210 8.34 -3.90 27.32
N LEU A 211 8.66 -5.01 26.63
CA LEU A 211 7.76 -5.53 25.61
C LEU A 211 6.51 -6.10 26.28
N THR A 212 5.36 -5.77 25.72
CA THR A 212 4.08 -6.23 26.22
C THR A 212 3.81 -7.64 25.72
N MET A 213 2.74 -8.26 26.20
CA MET A 213 2.21 -9.44 25.51
C MET A 213 1.86 -9.08 24.05
N PHE A 214 2.14 -9.99 23.12
CA PHE A 214 1.83 -9.78 21.70
C PHE A 214 0.36 -10.11 21.47
N ALA A 215 -0.50 -9.10 21.46
CA ALA A 215 -1.95 -9.27 21.32
C ALA A 215 -2.34 -9.81 19.95
N ASP A 216 -2.28 -11.13 19.83
CA ASP A 216 -2.79 -11.91 18.71
C ASP A 216 -4.17 -12.51 19.05
N TYR A 217 -4.55 -13.59 18.39
CA TYR A 217 -5.82 -14.27 18.66
C TYR A 217 -5.69 -15.44 19.66
N ARG A 218 -4.48 -15.93 19.94
CA ARG A 218 -4.24 -17.11 20.80
C ARG A 218 -4.08 -16.73 22.26
N VAL A 219 -3.36 -15.64 22.55
CA VAL A 219 -3.13 -15.25 23.94
C VAL A 219 -4.41 -14.73 24.61
N PRO A 220 -5.29 -13.93 23.96
CA PRO A 220 -6.60 -13.61 24.54
C PRO A 220 -7.48 -14.84 24.76
N GLN A 221 -7.41 -15.86 23.89
CA GLN A 221 -8.10 -17.14 24.11
C GLN A 221 -7.59 -17.85 25.37
N ALA A 222 -6.27 -17.85 25.59
CA ALA A 222 -5.66 -18.41 26.78
C ALA A 222 -6.03 -17.62 28.04
N LEU A 223 -5.93 -16.28 28.01
CA LEU A 223 -6.31 -15.41 29.12
C LEU A 223 -7.80 -15.58 29.50
N ALA A 224 -8.68 -15.79 28.52
CA ALA A 224 -10.08 -16.08 28.77
C ALA A 224 -10.32 -17.50 29.32
N PHE A 225 -9.62 -18.51 28.78
CA PHE A 225 -9.67 -19.88 29.32
C PHE A 225 -9.18 -19.93 30.77
N LEU A 226 -8.18 -19.11 31.12
CA LEU A 226 -7.61 -19.00 32.47
C LEU A 226 -8.42 -18.07 33.41
N GLY A 227 -9.48 -17.41 32.92
CA GLY A 227 -10.32 -16.51 33.70
C GLY A 227 -9.73 -15.12 33.98
N VAL A 228 -8.64 -14.73 33.31
CA VAL A 228 -8.05 -13.37 33.39
C VAL A 228 -8.88 -12.37 32.57
N LEU A 229 -9.47 -12.81 31.47
CA LEU A 229 -10.42 -12.04 30.67
C LEU A 229 -11.80 -12.69 30.74
N GLU A 230 -12.81 -11.92 31.14
CA GLU A 230 -14.21 -12.32 31.08
C GLU A 230 -14.90 -11.62 29.91
N TYR A 231 -15.56 -12.40 29.04
CA TYR A 231 -16.23 -11.89 27.85
C TYR A 231 -17.74 -11.72 28.08
N SER A 232 -18.31 -10.68 27.48
CA SER A 232 -19.76 -10.47 27.47
C SER A 232 -20.51 -11.58 26.71
N LYS A 233 -21.80 -11.76 26.99
CA LYS A 233 -22.63 -12.77 26.30
C LYS A 233 -22.71 -12.49 24.79
N GLU A 234 -22.71 -11.22 24.43
CA GLU A 234 -22.75 -10.73 23.05
C GLU A 234 -21.45 -11.09 22.32
N LEU A 235 -20.28 -10.78 22.90
CA LEU A 235 -18.97 -11.10 22.33
C LEU A 235 -18.78 -12.62 22.23
N MET A 236 -19.14 -13.36 23.28
CA MET A 236 -19.13 -14.82 23.27
C MET A 236 -20.04 -15.40 22.17
N GLY A 237 -21.22 -14.82 21.97
CA GLY A 237 -22.12 -15.17 20.88
C GLY A 237 -21.49 -14.92 19.51
N MET A 238 -20.81 -13.80 19.30
CA MET A 238 -20.14 -13.50 18.03
C MET A 238 -19.00 -14.48 17.73
N LEU A 239 -18.16 -14.78 18.72
CA LEU A 239 -17.03 -15.69 18.57
C LEU A 239 -17.47 -17.15 18.32
N THR A 240 -18.50 -17.63 19.05
CA THR A 240 -19.01 -19.01 18.92
C THR A 240 -19.67 -19.30 17.57
N HIS A 241 -20.24 -18.28 16.92
CA HIS A 241 -20.82 -18.41 15.59
C HIS A 241 -19.81 -18.15 14.45
N GLY A 242 -18.52 -18.05 14.77
CA GLY A 242 -17.46 -17.83 13.79
C GLY A 242 -17.53 -16.48 13.09
N ARG A 243 -18.16 -15.46 13.71
CA ARG A 243 -18.16 -14.12 13.12
C ARG A 243 -16.76 -13.52 13.22
N HIS A 244 -16.31 -12.98 12.09
CA HIS A 244 -15.06 -12.24 12.02
C HIS A 244 -15.22 -10.86 12.67
N LEU A 245 -14.35 -10.53 13.63
CA LEU A 245 -14.24 -9.18 14.20
C LEU A 245 -13.40 -8.31 13.24
N PRO A 246 -13.95 -7.25 12.64
CA PRO A 246 -13.18 -6.37 11.75
C PRO A 246 -12.01 -5.72 12.49
N SER A 247 -10.88 -5.52 11.81
CA SER A 247 -9.76 -4.76 12.38
C SER A 247 -10.19 -3.34 12.71
N GLY A 248 -9.89 -2.89 13.93
CA GLY A 248 -10.31 -1.59 14.44
C GLY A 248 -11.75 -1.53 14.95
N SER A 249 -12.49 -2.65 14.95
CA SER A 249 -13.81 -2.71 15.59
C SER A 249 -13.68 -2.61 17.12
N PRO A 250 -14.67 -2.02 17.82
CA PRO A 250 -14.64 -1.91 19.28
C PRO A 250 -14.36 -3.25 19.96
N GLU A 251 -14.98 -4.35 19.50
CA GLU A 251 -14.81 -5.68 20.07
C GLU A 251 -13.41 -6.25 19.87
N GLU A 252 -12.79 -6.04 18.70
CA GLU A 252 -11.40 -6.49 18.44
C GLU A 252 -10.39 -5.68 19.25
N VAL A 253 -10.60 -4.36 19.30
CA VAL A 253 -9.72 -3.41 19.98
C VAL A 253 -9.83 -3.55 21.49
N GLU A 254 -11.02 -3.78 22.05
CA GLU A 254 -11.22 -4.12 23.48
C GLU A 254 -10.57 -5.44 23.84
N LEU A 255 -10.70 -6.47 23.01
CA LEU A 255 -10.13 -7.78 23.29
C LEU A 255 -8.60 -7.74 23.33
N ARG A 256 -7.97 -7.07 22.34
CA ARG A 256 -6.51 -6.89 22.31
C ARG A 256 -6.05 -5.92 23.39
N GLY A 257 -6.78 -4.83 23.59
CA GLY A 257 -6.51 -3.80 24.58
C GLY A 257 -6.56 -4.32 26.00
N ALA A 258 -7.61 -5.04 26.38
CA ALA A 258 -7.72 -5.66 27.69
C ALA A 258 -6.65 -6.73 27.91
N SER A 259 -6.25 -7.46 26.85
CA SER A 259 -5.15 -8.43 26.94
C SER A 259 -3.79 -7.78 27.19
N ILE A 260 -3.48 -6.67 26.50
CA ILE A 260 -2.24 -5.91 26.72
C ILE A 260 -2.29 -5.15 28.04
N TRP A 261 -3.40 -4.48 28.34
CA TRP A 261 -3.56 -3.62 29.52
C TRP A 261 -3.64 -4.42 30.82
N ALA A 262 -4.23 -5.62 30.79
CA ALA A 262 -4.07 -6.60 31.87
C ALA A 262 -2.60 -6.98 32.09
N CYS A 263 -1.74 -6.77 31.09
CA CYS A 263 -0.30 -6.97 31.17
C CYS A 263 0.53 -5.67 31.41
N GLU A 264 0.00 -4.44 31.33
CA GLU A 264 0.84 -3.22 31.24
C GLU A 264 0.53 -2.00 32.14
N LEU A 265 -0.70 -1.48 32.25
CA LEU A 265 -1.08 -0.47 33.28
C LEU A 265 -0.14 0.74 33.62
N GLN A 266 0.76 1.23 32.74
CA GLN A 266 1.51 2.48 32.94
C GLN A 266 1.53 3.38 31.67
N ALA A 267 1.37 4.70 31.84
CA ALA A 267 0.60 5.61 30.96
C ALA A 267 1.38 6.49 29.92
N THR A 268 0.59 7.34 29.24
CA THR A 268 0.61 7.93 27.87
C THR A 268 1.02 9.42 27.66
N GLU A 269 1.32 9.76 26.39
CA GLU A 269 1.04 10.97 25.54
C GLU A 269 1.51 12.40 25.98
N GLY A 270 1.81 13.39 25.12
CA GLY A 270 1.58 13.66 23.68
C GLY A 270 1.96 15.14 23.34
N ASP A 271 1.59 15.62 22.15
CA ASP A 271 2.45 16.37 21.19
C ASP A 271 1.80 17.65 20.56
N ALA A 272 2.58 18.35 19.73
CA ALA A 272 2.39 19.27 18.56
C ALA A 272 1.77 20.74 18.62
N VAL A 273 2.08 21.72 17.70
CA VAL A 273 1.59 23.15 17.40
C VAL A 273 1.45 23.39 15.85
N LEU A 274 1.06 24.61 15.46
CA LEU A 274 0.76 25.22 14.12
C LEU A 274 1.69 26.38 13.68
N PRO A 275 1.66 26.79 12.37
CA PRO A 275 2.10 28.09 11.82
C PRO A 275 1.07 28.90 10.91
N VAL A 276 1.54 29.78 9.96
CA VAL A 276 1.19 31.21 9.55
C VAL A 276 0.63 31.43 8.03
N HIS A 277 0.72 32.61 7.30
CA HIS A 277 0.47 33.13 5.84
C HIS A 277 0.98 32.56 4.45
N ALA A 278 0.25 31.73 3.70
CA ALA A 278 0.46 31.40 2.26
C ALA A 278 1.90 31.15 1.68
N MET A 279 2.57 32.04 0.90
CA MET A 279 3.91 31.75 0.29
C MET A 279 5.11 32.38 1.02
N ASP A 280 4.92 33.40 1.85
CA ASP A 280 5.87 33.77 2.91
C ASP A 280 5.55 33.04 4.20
N VAL A 281 4.62 32.11 4.13
CA VAL A 281 4.50 31.05 5.12
C VAL A 281 4.75 29.73 4.54
N ASP A 282 4.65 29.64 3.23
CA ASP A 282 5.54 28.77 2.53
C ASP A 282 6.97 29.19 2.86
N ILE A 283 7.63 30.18 2.29
CA ILE A 283 9.02 30.52 2.61
C ILE A 283 9.24 30.95 4.08
N PHE A 284 8.61 32.01 4.61
CA PHE A 284 8.85 32.42 6.01
C PHE A 284 8.25 31.46 7.04
N ALA A 285 7.27 30.58 6.77
CA ALA A 285 6.82 29.56 7.75
C ALA A 285 7.29 28.15 7.49
N TRP A 286 7.74 27.80 6.30
CA TRP A 286 8.70 26.73 6.06
C TRP A 286 9.99 27.06 6.82
N THR A 287 10.48 28.30 6.76
CA THR A 287 11.68 28.75 7.49
C THR A 287 11.43 28.97 8.99
N TYR A 288 10.34 29.63 9.40
CA TYR A 288 9.95 29.88 10.80
C TYR A 288 9.53 28.58 11.49
N ARG A 289 8.82 27.65 10.84
CA ARG A 289 8.65 26.27 11.34
C ARG A 289 10.00 25.59 11.50
N ARG A 290 10.90 25.65 10.51
CA ARG A 290 12.24 25.03 10.64
C ARG A 290 13.02 25.59 11.84
N LYS A 291 12.90 26.89 12.13
CA LYS A 291 13.58 27.57 13.25
C LYS A 291 12.86 27.41 14.62
N HIS A 292 11.54 27.19 14.64
CA HIS A 292 10.71 27.14 15.85
C HIS A 292 9.91 25.82 16.02
N ALA A 293 10.33 24.73 15.36
CA ALA A 293 9.59 23.46 15.22
C ALA A 293 9.09 22.85 16.55
N ALA A 294 9.91 22.77 17.60
CA ALA A 294 9.55 22.15 18.87
C ALA A 294 8.52 22.96 19.69
N GLU A 295 8.63 24.30 19.69
CA GLU A 295 7.61 25.17 20.29
C GLU A 295 6.37 25.28 19.42
N ILE A 296 6.53 24.98 18.12
CA ILE A 296 5.48 24.69 17.15
C ILE A 296 5.10 23.16 17.17
N GLU A 297 5.55 22.38 18.16
CA GLU A 297 5.12 21.01 18.40
C GLU A 297 4.60 20.74 19.85
N ARG A 298 3.91 21.67 20.53
CA ARG A 298 3.29 21.53 21.87
C ARG A 298 1.87 22.13 22.15
N LYS A 299 1.51 23.30 21.61
CA LYS A 299 0.25 24.10 21.72
C LYS A 299 -0.95 23.78 20.78
N THR A 300 -0.90 22.90 19.75
CA THR A 300 -2.04 22.68 18.80
C THR A 300 -2.38 21.22 18.44
N GLY A 301 -1.62 20.23 18.90
CA GLY A 301 -1.81 18.83 18.52
C GLY A 301 -1.63 18.55 17.03
N ARG A 302 -1.50 17.27 16.66
CA ARG A 302 -1.24 16.74 15.29
C ARG A 302 -2.36 17.00 14.26
N MET A 303 -2.99 18.17 14.22
CA MET A 303 -4.29 18.38 13.54
C MET A 303 -4.24 18.98 12.11
N PHE A 304 -3.08 19.18 11.47
CA PHE A 304 -3.04 19.63 10.06
C PHE A 304 -2.00 18.85 9.22
N ARG A 305 -2.38 17.66 8.75
CA ARG A 305 -1.86 17.08 7.50
C ARG A 305 -2.87 17.44 6.39
N MET A 306 -2.82 18.66 5.86
CA MET A 306 -3.64 19.04 4.70
C MET A 306 -2.89 18.71 3.41
N PHE A 307 -3.63 18.17 2.45
CA PHE A 307 -3.22 17.35 1.31
C PHE A 307 -2.95 15.89 1.65
N LYS A 308 -3.89 15.04 1.19
CA LYS A 308 -3.78 13.59 1.14
C LYS A 308 -2.41 13.27 0.51
N LYS A 309 -1.60 12.43 1.17
CA LYS A 309 -0.66 11.52 0.48
C LYS A 309 -1.49 11.03 -0.70
N PHE A 310 -1.14 11.37 -1.94
CA PHE A 310 -1.89 10.87 -3.09
C PHE A 310 -2.08 9.39 -2.80
N ASP A 311 -3.33 8.98 -2.63
CA ASP A 311 -3.63 7.56 -2.60
C ASP A 311 -3.01 7.05 -3.91
N ASP A 312 -2.33 5.92 -3.94
CA ASP A 312 -1.71 5.39 -5.17
C ASP A 312 -2.75 5.16 -6.31
N LYS A 313 -4.01 5.51 -6.04
CA LYS A 313 -5.23 5.45 -6.85
C LYS A 313 -5.87 6.80 -7.20
N GLU A 314 -5.36 7.97 -6.74
CA GLU A 314 -5.87 9.27 -7.21
C GLU A 314 -5.12 9.72 -8.47
N ASP A 315 -5.82 9.41 -9.56
CA ASP A 315 -5.56 9.62 -10.97
C ASP A 315 -5.14 11.06 -11.34
N ILE A 316 -3.86 11.26 -11.68
CA ILE A 316 -3.36 12.43 -12.42
C ILE A 316 -3.42 12.23 -13.94
N THR A 317 -4.03 11.13 -14.42
CA THR A 317 -4.35 10.97 -15.84
C THR A 317 -5.82 11.27 -16.06
N GLY A 318 -6.12 12.50 -16.48
CA GLY A 318 -7.40 12.78 -17.10
C GLY A 318 -7.62 11.80 -18.25
N ALA A 319 -8.47 10.80 -18.00
CA ALA A 319 -9.09 9.87 -18.94
C ALA A 319 -8.16 9.19 -19.98
N ILE A 320 -8.04 7.86 -19.84
CA ILE A 320 -7.55 6.89 -20.83
C ILE A 320 -6.02 6.74 -20.89
N GLN A 321 -5.44 6.02 -19.93
CA GLN A 321 -4.37 5.03 -20.21
C GLN A 321 -4.02 4.25 -18.93
N LEU A 322 -4.39 2.96 -18.91
CA LEU A 322 -3.83 1.99 -17.98
C LEU A 322 -2.29 2.07 -18.00
N LYS A 323 -1.65 2.16 -16.81
CA LYS A 323 -0.18 2.17 -16.63
C LYS A 323 0.51 1.11 -17.50
N SER A 324 1.52 1.53 -18.26
CA SER A 324 2.38 0.66 -19.06
C SER A 324 3.09 -0.43 -18.23
N SER A 325 3.29 -0.21 -16.92
CA SER A 325 3.86 -1.19 -15.98
C SER A 325 2.89 -2.32 -15.58
N VAL A 326 1.57 -2.11 -15.69
CA VAL A 326 0.58 -3.20 -15.62
C VAL A 326 0.48 -3.92 -16.96
N GLN A 327 0.65 -3.19 -18.08
CA GLN A 327 0.74 -3.78 -19.42
C GLN A 327 2.04 -4.57 -19.66
N GLY A 328 3.12 -4.28 -18.92
CA GLY A 328 4.38 -5.01 -19.01
C GLY A 328 4.33 -6.40 -18.38
N ASN A 329 3.46 -6.59 -17.37
CA ASN A 329 3.37 -7.85 -16.63
C ASN A 329 2.27 -8.80 -17.13
N PHE A 330 1.29 -8.31 -17.89
CA PHE A 330 0.27 -9.14 -18.51
C PHE A 330 -0.02 -8.72 -19.96
N LYS A 331 0.04 -9.68 -20.87
CA LYS A 331 -0.25 -9.50 -22.30
C LYS A 331 -1.68 -9.93 -22.60
N LEU A 332 -2.46 -9.05 -23.23
CA LEU A 332 -3.76 -9.39 -23.81
C LEU A 332 -3.55 -9.96 -25.22
N ILE A 333 -3.88 -11.23 -25.42
CA ILE A 333 -3.78 -11.93 -26.71
C ILE A 333 -5.19 -12.04 -27.29
N LYS A 334 -5.41 -11.46 -28.47
CA LYS A 334 -6.68 -11.58 -29.20
C LYS A 334 -6.58 -12.72 -30.20
N CYS A 335 -7.45 -13.71 -30.05
CA CYS A 335 -7.55 -14.87 -30.93
C CYS A 335 -8.70 -14.71 -31.94
N LYS A 336 -8.79 -15.64 -32.89
CA LYS A 336 -9.95 -15.77 -33.77
C LYS A 336 -11.21 -16.09 -32.94
N ASP A 337 -12.39 -15.84 -33.50
CA ASP A 337 -13.69 -16.14 -32.89
C ASP A 337 -14.00 -15.37 -31.58
N HIS A 338 -13.45 -14.14 -31.44
CA HIS A 338 -13.68 -13.26 -30.29
C HIS A 338 -13.24 -13.86 -28.94
N VAL A 339 -12.18 -14.67 -28.96
CA VAL A 339 -11.53 -15.16 -27.74
C VAL A 339 -10.41 -14.21 -27.35
N GLU A 340 -10.41 -13.76 -26.11
CA GLU A 340 -9.36 -12.91 -25.52
C GLU A 340 -8.67 -13.66 -24.39
N LEU A 341 -7.33 -13.66 -24.37
CA LEU A 341 -6.52 -14.33 -23.35
C LEU A 341 -5.68 -13.30 -22.60
N VAL A 342 -5.57 -13.43 -21.28
CA VAL A 342 -4.65 -12.66 -20.45
C VAL A 342 -3.52 -13.58 -20.02
N ALA A 343 -2.32 -13.35 -20.56
CA ALA A 343 -1.10 -14.07 -20.19
C ALA A 343 -0.23 -13.22 -19.29
N ASP A 344 0.52 -13.82 -18.36
CA ASP A 344 1.51 -13.11 -17.54
C ASP A 344 2.82 -12.83 -18.28
N HIS A 345 3.80 -12.24 -17.59
CA HIS A 345 5.13 -11.91 -18.12
C HIS A 345 5.92 -13.13 -18.59
N ASN A 346 5.60 -14.32 -18.08
CA ASN A 346 6.21 -15.59 -18.52
C ASN A 346 5.47 -16.22 -19.70
N GLY A 347 4.44 -15.54 -20.24
CA GLY A 347 3.61 -16.04 -21.33
C GLY A 347 2.61 -17.10 -20.90
N VAL A 348 2.37 -17.28 -19.59
CA VAL A 348 1.40 -18.26 -19.08
C VAL A 348 0.02 -17.63 -19.06
N VAL A 349 -0.94 -18.25 -19.75
CA VAL A 349 -2.34 -17.77 -19.80
C VAL A 349 -3.01 -17.98 -18.45
N GLN A 350 -3.47 -16.89 -17.84
CA GLN A 350 -4.11 -16.87 -16.53
C GLN A 350 -5.64 -16.82 -16.65
N PHE A 351 -6.16 -15.98 -17.54
CA PHE A 351 -7.60 -15.84 -17.79
C PHE A 351 -7.91 -15.86 -19.28
N PHE A 352 -9.13 -16.25 -19.63
CA PHE A 352 -9.67 -16.13 -20.96
C PHE A 352 -11.10 -15.60 -20.93
N LYS A 353 -11.51 -14.95 -22.00
CA LYS A 353 -12.86 -14.44 -22.21
C LYS A 353 -13.34 -14.87 -23.58
N THR A 354 -14.56 -15.34 -23.66
CA THR A 354 -15.26 -15.60 -24.93
C THR A 354 -16.38 -14.58 -25.10
N ARG A 355 -17.08 -14.59 -26.23
CA ARG A 355 -18.22 -13.69 -26.46
C ARG A 355 -19.36 -13.86 -25.44
N ASN A 356 -19.51 -15.07 -24.90
CA ASN A 356 -20.67 -15.47 -24.08
C ASN A 356 -20.35 -15.61 -22.60
N THR A 357 -19.09 -15.40 -22.21
CA THR A 357 -18.63 -15.55 -20.83
C THR A 357 -17.95 -14.27 -20.37
N GLU A 358 -18.01 -14.00 -19.07
CA GLU A 358 -17.05 -13.07 -18.46
C GLU A 358 -15.65 -13.71 -18.36
N TRP A 359 -14.72 -13.03 -17.72
CA TRP A 359 -13.36 -13.54 -17.51
C TRP A 359 -13.37 -14.85 -16.72
N VAL A 360 -12.89 -15.91 -17.35
CA VAL A 360 -12.79 -17.27 -16.81
C VAL A 360 -11.31 -17.58 -16.52
N PRO A 361 -10.95 -18.08 -15.32
CA PRO A 361 -9.58 -18.51 -15.06
C PRO A 361 -9.22 -19.75 -15.88
N THR A 362 -7.95 -19.98 -16.18
CA THR A 362 -7.52 -21.26 -16.76
C THR A 362 -7.57 -22.37 -15.71
N LEU A 363 -7.68 -23.63 -16.15
CA LEU A 363 -7.66 -24.77 -15.24
C LEU A 363 -6.38 -24.84 -14.39
N ARG A 364 -5.23 -24.41 -14.94
CA ARG A 364 -3.97 -24.37 -14.20
C ARG A 364 -4.01 -23.32 -13.08
N LEU A 365 -4.55 -22.14 -13.36
CA LEU A 365 -4.74 -21.11 -12.33
C LEU A 365 -5.71 -21.60 -11.24
N LEU A 366 -6.80 -22.25 -11.65
CA LEU A 366 -7.76 -22.86 -10.74
C LEU A 366 -7.16 -24.00 -9.91
N HIS A 367 -6.26 -24.81 -10.46
CA HIS A 367 -5.56 -25.86 -9.69
C HIS A 367 -4.63 -25.26 -8.63
N LYS A 368 -4.00 -24.11 -8.92
CA LYS A 368 -3.16 -23.39 -7.96
C LYS A 368 -3.99 -22.69 -6.88
N TYR A 369 -5.15 -22.15 -7.25
CA TYR A 369 -6.05 -21.44 -6.34
C TYR A 369 -7.49 -21.97 -6.48
N PRO A 370 -7.79 -23.17 -5.92
CA PRO A 370 -9.09 -23.81 -6.08
C PRO A 370 -10.26 -22.99 -5.52
N PHE A 371 -10.00 -22.09 -4.58
CA PHE A 371 -11.01 -21.24 -3.93
C PHE A 371 -11.57 -20.12 -4.83
N ILE A 372 -11.00 -19.87 -6.03
CA ILE A 372 -11.43 -18.79 -6.92
C ILE A 372 -12.84 -19.05 -7.48
N LEU A 373 -13.21 -20.31 -7.70
CA LEU A 373 -14.51 -20.68 -8.23
C LEU A 373 -15.26 -21.61 -7.27
N PRO A 374 -16.59 -21.49 -7.16
CA PRO A 374 -17.41 -22.46 -6.44
C PRO A 374 -17.32 -23.84 -7.10
N HIS A 375 -17.31 -24.89 -6.27
CA HIS A 375 -17.13 -26.26 -6.74
C HIS A 375 -18.49 -26.94 -6.95
N GLN A 376 -18.64 -27.55 -8.12
CA GLN A 376 -19.74 -28.45 -8.44
C GLN A 376 -19.14 -29.82 -8.73
N GLN A 377 -19.23 -30.73 -7.74
CA GLN A 377 -18.79 -32.11 -7.91
C GLN A 377 -19.89 -32.90 -8.57
N ALA A 378 -19.66 -33.28 -9.82
CA ALA A 378 -20.52 -34.23 -10.49
C ALA A 378 -20.18 -35.65 -9.99
N SER A 379 -21.21 -36.43 -9.66
CA SER A 379 -21.08 -37.90 -9.64
C SER A 379 -21.09 -38.37 -11.09
N VAL A 380 -19.96 -38.10 -11.72
CA VAL A 380 -19.65 -38.71 -12.99
C VAL A 380 -19.13 -40.10 -12.67
N ASP A 381 -19.94 -41.13 -12.95
CA ASP A 381 -19.45 -42.50 -13.07
C ASP A 381 -18.14 -42.49 -13.87
N LYS A 382 -17.23 -43.45 -13.65
CA LYS A 382 -15.93 -43.50 -14.36
C LYS A 382 -16.07 -43.35 -15.89
N GLY A 383 -17.21 -43.72 -16.47
CA GLY A 383 -17.56 -43.50 -17.88
C GLY A 383 -17.89 -42.05 -18.26
N ALA A 384 -18.57 -41.30 -17.40
CA ALA A 384 -19.02 -39.92 -17.65
C ALA A 384 -17.87 -38.89 -17.59
N ILE A 385 -16.83 -39.16 -16.80
CA ILE A 385 -15.59 -38.35 -16.73
C ILE A 385 -14.98 -38.17 -18.13
N LYS A 386 -14.96 -39.25 -18.92
CA LYS A 386 -14.40 -39.23 -20.28
C LYS A 386 -15.14 -38.25 -21.19
N PHE A 387 -16.44 -38.05 -21.02
CA PHE A 387 -17.21 -37.13 -21.84
C PHE A 387 -16.95 -35.67 -21.46
N VAL A 388 -16.82 -35.37 -20.16
CA VAL A 388 -16.45 -34.03 -19.67
C VAL A 388 -15.05 -33.65 -20.15
N LEU A 389 -14.10 -34.60 -20.12
CA LEU A 389 -12.75 -34.43 -20.67
C LEU A 389 -12.70 -34.33 -22.20
N ASN A 390 -13.82 -34.54 -22.89
CA ASN A 390 -13.97 -34.34 -24.33
C ASN A 390 -14.89 -33.14 -24.65
N GLY A 391 -15.20 -32.29 -23.67
CA GLY A 391 -15.95 -31.04 -23.87
C GLY A 391 -17.47 -31.18 -23.80
N SER A 392 -18.01 -32.34 -23.40
CA SER A 392 -19.45 -32.47 -23.17
C SER A 392 -19.91 -31.67 -21.95
N SER A 393 -21.09 -31.07 -22.05
CA SER A 393 -21.79 -30.43 -20.94
C SER A 393 -22.23 -31.44 -19.87
N VAL A 394 -22.39 -30.97 -18.64
CA VAL A 394 -22.84 -31.80 -17.51
C VAL A 394 -24.36 -31.69 -17.39
N MET A 395 -25.03 -32.84 -17.50
CA MET A 395 -26.48 -32.95 -17.36
C MET A 395 -26.88 -32.95 -15.89
N CYS A 396 -28.06 -32.42 -15.56
CA CYS A 396 -28.57 -32.35 -14.19
C CYS A 396 -28.51 -33.70 -13.44
N PRO A 397 -28.87 -34.86 -14.04
CA PRO A 397 -28.74 -36.16 -13.36
C PRO A 397 -27.35 -36.52 -12.88
N GLY A 398 -26.29 -36.03 -13.54
CA GLY A 398 -24.90 -36.25 -13.11
C GLY A 398 -24.47 -35.40 -11.91
N LEU A 399 -25.27 -34.39 -11.56
CA LEU A 399 -25.05 -33.50 -10.41
C LEU A 399 -25.95 -33.86 -9.22
N THR A 400 -26.91 -34.78 -9.40
CA THR A 400 -27.83 -35.24 -8.35
C THR A 400 -27.67 -36.73 -8.02
N SER A 401 -26.78 -37.45 -8.70
CA SER A 401 -26.52 -38.88 -8.49
C SER A 401 -25.74 -39.16 -7.19
N PRO A 402 -25.76 -40.41 -6.69
CA PRO A 402 -24.98 -40.80 -5.51
C PRO A 402 -23.49 -40.47 -5.70
N GLY A 403 -22.92 -39.65 -4.81
CA GLY A 403 -21.53 -39.16 -4.90
C GLY A 403 -21.38 -37.73 -5.45
N ALA A 404 -22.46 -37.11 -5.95
CA ALA A 404 -22.43 -35.71 -6.36
C ALA A 404 -22.45 -34.80 -5.12
N LYS A 405 -21.74 -33.68 -5.19
CA LYS A 405 -21.77 -32.63 -4.16
C LYS A 405 -21.88 -31.29 -4.85
N MET A 406 -23.01 -30.62 -4.68
CA MET A 406 -23.22 -29.29 -5.22
C MET A 406 -23.10 -28.22 -4.16
N THR A 407 -22.55 -27.07 -4.55
CA THR A 407 -22.61 -25.85 -3.74
C THR A 407 -24.00 -25.22 -3.92
N ALA A 408 -24.72 -24.98 -2.83
CA ALA A 408 -26.05 -24.36 -2.85
C ALA A 408 -25.97 -22.85 -3.19
N GLY A 409 -27.07 -22.29 -3.71
CA GLY A 409 -27.21 -20.86 -3.97
C GLY A 409 -26.43 -20.33 -5.17
N ILE A 410 -25.98 -21.18 -6.09
CA ILE A 410 -25.30 -20.73 -7.31
C ILE A 410 -26.36 -20.43 -8.39
N LEU A 411 -26.32 -19.21 -8.91
CA LEU A 411 -27.25 -18.70 -9.92
C LEU A 411 -26.88 -19.19 -11.34
N PRO A 412 -27.82 -19.15 -12.30
CA PRO A 412 -27.52 -19.29 -13.72
C PRO A 412 -26.44 -18.32 -14.18
N ASP A 413 -25.70 -18.69 -15.23
CA ASP A 413 -24.57 -17.98 -15.83
C ASP A 413 -23.31 -17.83 -14.96
N ALA A 414 -23.35 -18.27 -13.70
CA ALA A 414 -22.18 -18.31 -12.83
C ALA A 414 -21.12 -19.31 -13.33
N ILE A 415 -19.85 -18.94 -13.22
CA ILE A 415 -18.72 -19.80 -13.58
C ILE A 415 -18.36 -20.70 -12.39
N VAL A 416 -18.26 -22.00 -12.63
CA VAL A 416 -18.06 -23.03 -11.62
C VAL A 416 -16.91 -23.98 -11.99
N ALA A 417 -16.25 -24.53 -10.98
CA ALA A 417 -15.29 -25.60 -11.14
C ALA A 417 -16.01 -26.95 -11.14
N ILE A 418 -15.80 -27.77 -12.19
CA ILE A 418 -16.37 -29.11 -12.30
C ILE A 418 -15.38 -30.11 -11.68
N MET A 419 -15.77 -30.67 -10.54
CA MET A 419 -14.98 -31.65 -9.79
C MET A 419 -15.51 -33.07 -10.04
N ALA A 420 -14.65 -34.08 -9.85
CA ALA A 420 -15.06 -35.49 -9.85
C ALA A 420 -14.69 -36.17 -8.54
N GLU A 421 -15.47 -37.17 -8.17
CA GLU A 421 -15.23 -37.96 -6.97
C GLU A 421 -13.82 -38.59 -6.97
N GLY A 422 -13.12 -38.43 -5.85
CA GLY A 422 -11.76 -38.95 -5.67
C GLY A 422 -10.66 -38.21 -6.46
N LYS A 423 -10.97 -37.06 -7.08
CA LYS A 423 -9.97 -36.19 -7.74
C LYS A 423 -9.78 -34.90 -6.96
N GLN A 424 -8.52 -34.55 -6.70
CA GLN A 424 -8.16 -33.32 -5.99
C GLN A 424 -8.31 -32.06 -6.87
N HIS A 425 -8.17 -32.20 -8.18
CA HIS A 425 -8.16 -31.09 -9.13
C HIS A 425 -9.43 -31.05 -9.98
N ALA A 426 -9.86 -29.85 -10.35
CA ALA A 426 -10.97 -29.64 -11.28
C ALA A 426 -10.67 -30.27 -12.64
N LEU A 427 -11.67 -30.95 -13.21
CA LEU A 427 -11.57 -31.58 -14.53
C LEU A 427 -11.91 -30.61 -15.66
N ALA A 428 -12.83 -29.69 -15.36
CA ALA A 428 -13.32 -28.68 -16.28
C ALA A 428 -13.81 -27.45 -15.51
N ILE A 429 -14.05 -26.38 -16.25
CA ILE A 429 -14.70 -25.15 -15.83
C ILE A 429 -15.95 -25.03 -16.69
N GLY A 430 -17.07 -24.73 -16.05
CA GLY A 430 -18.34 -24.62 -16.73
C GLY A 430 -19.13 -23.39 -16.32
N GLN A 431 -20.14 -23.08 -17.12
CA GLN A 431 -21.11 -22.04 -16.86
C GLN A 431 -22.44 -22.70 -16.48
N MET A 432 -23.01 -22.30 -15.35
CA MET A 432 -24.32 -22.80 -14.90
C MET A 432 -25.40 -22.38 -15.90
N LYS A 433 -26.28 -23.30 -16.29
CA LYS A 433 -27.48 -23.00 -17.11
C LYS A 433 -28.76 -22.97 -16.30
N MET A 434 -28.71 -23.53 -15.10
CA MET A 434 -29.80 -23.58 -14.14
C MET A 434 -29.24 -23.22 -12.77
N SER A 435 -30.06 -22.77 -11.83
CA SER A 435 -29.61 -22.57 -10.45
C SER A 435 -29.31 -23.92 -9.78
N SER A 436 -28.51 -23.93 -8.71
CA SER A 436 -28.27 -25.16 -7.93
C SER A 436 -29.59 -25.81 -7.47
N GLU A 437 -30.56 -24.99 -7.09
CA GLU A 437 -31.88 -25.42 -6.63
C GLU A 437 -32.73 -25.99 -7.79
N ASP A 438 -32.67 -25.39 -8.97
CA ASP A 438 -33.38 -25.87 -10.15
C ASP A 438 -32.78 -27.19 -10.67
N ILE A 439 -31.46 -27.34 -10.64
CA ILE A 439 -30.79 -28.60 -11.00
C ILE A 439 -31.28 -29.73 -10.10
N GLN A 440 -31.42 -29.45 -8.80
CA GLN A 440 -31.84 -30.43 -7.82
C GLN A 440 -33.34 -30.77 -7.92
N SER A 441 -34.18 -29.79 -8.26
CA SER A 441 -35.63 -29.96 -8.32
C SER A 441 -36.14 -30.48 -9.66
N VAL A 442 -35.60 -29.98 -10.78
CA VAL A 442 -36.01 -30.37 -12.14
C VAL A 442 -35.34 -31.67 -12.57
N ASN A 443 -34.06 -31.83 -12.23
CA ASN A 443 -33.23 -33.00 -12.52
C ASN A 443 -33.30 -33.48 -14.00
N LYS A 444 -33.36 -32.53 -14.92
CA LYS A 444 -33.43 -32.76 -16.37
C LYS A 444 -32.67 -31.67 -17.11
N ASP A 445 -32.24 -31.96 -18.33
CA ASP A 445 -31.51 -31.05 -19.23
C ASP A 445 -30.09 -30.71 -18.77
N VAL A 446 -29.47 -29.73 -19.42
CA VAL A 446 -28.08 -29.31 -19.18
C VAL A 446 -28.04 -28.44 -17.93
N GLY A 447 -27.33 -28.90 -16.90
CA GLY A 447 -27.11 -28.11 -15.68
C GLY A 447 -25.93 -27.17 -15.81
N ILE A 448 -24.81 -27.66 -16.38
CA ILE A 448 -23.57 -26.89 -16.55
C ILE A 448 -23.06 -27.07 -17.98
N GLU A 449 -22.92 -25.97 -18.71
CA GLU A 449 -22.25 -25.96 -20.02
C GLU A 449 -20.74 -25.94 -19.83
N ASN A 450 -20.02 -26.80 -20.56
CA ASN A 450 -18.57 -26.90 -20.45
C ASN A 450 -17.89 -25.76 -21.24
N VAL A 451 -16.99 -25.03 -20.58
CA VAL A 451 -16.31 -23.87 -21.15
C VAL A 451 -14.83 -24.14 -21.40
N HIS A 452 -14.17 -24.86 -20.48
CA HIS A 452 -12.74 -25.22 -20.59
C HIS A 452 -12.48 -26.52 -19.84
N PHE A 453 -11.78 -27.47 -20.45
CA PHE A 453 -11.57 -28.80 -19.87
C PHE A 453 -10.14 -29.32 -20.03
N LEU A 454 -9.74 -30.25 -19.16
CA LEU A 454 -8.43 -30.90 -19.26
C LEU A 454 -8.32 -31.60 -20.62
N THR A 455 -7.20 -31.38 -21.31
CA THR A 455 -6.88 -31.87 -22.67
C THR A 455 -7.39 -31.03 -23.85
N ASP A 456 -8.13 -29.95 -23.62
CA ASP A 456 -8.54 -29.04 -24.68
C ASP A 456 -7.37 -28.19 -25.25
N GLY A 457 -7.66 -27.37 -26.27
CA GLY A 457 -6.64 -26.56 -26.94
C GLY A 457 -5.96 -25.55 -26.01
N LEU A 458 -6.70 -24.95 -25.06
CA LEU A 458 -6.16 -23.96 -24.13
C LEU A 458 -5.27 -24.62 -23.07
N TRP A 459 -5.64 -25.82 -22.61
CA TRP A 459 -4.83 -26.64 -21.72
C TRP A 459 -3.48 -27.01 -22.35
N ARG A 460 -3.48 -27.34 -23.65
CA ARG A 460 -2.28 -27.70 -24.42
C ARG A 460 -1.43 -26.49 -24.81
N LEU A 461 -2.04 -25.33 -25.05
CA LEU A 461 -1.35 -24.09 -25.42
C LEU A 461 -0.27 -23.70 -24.40
N THR A 462 -0.55 -23.95 -23.11
CA THR A 462 0.30 -23.56 -21.99
C THR A 462 1.48 -24.52 -21.71
N GLU A 463 1.64 -25.61 -22.48
CA GLU A 463 2.85 -26.45 -22.45
C GLU A 463 4.01 -25.87 -23.28
N LYS A 464 3.74 -24.86 -24.11
CA LYS A 464 4.75 -24.14 -24.89
C LYS A 464 4.75 -22.67 -24.48
N SER A 465 5.94 -22.14 -24.18
CA SER A 465 6.12 -20.70 -24.05
C SER A 465 5.64 -20.03 -25.34
N LEU A 466 4.72 -19.07 -25.25
CA LEU A 466 4.22 -18.28 -26.38
C LEU A 466 5.25 -17.26 -26.91
N ASN A 467 6.54 -17.53 -26.71
CA ASN A 467 7.64 -16.69 -27.17
C ASN A 467 7.93 -16.90 -28.65
#